data_AF-A0A6L3N5V2-F1
#
_entry.id   AF-A0A6L3N5V2-F1
#
_cell.length_a   1.000
_cell.length_b   1.000
_cell.length_c   1.000
_cell.angle_alpha   90.00
_cell.angle_beta   90.00
_cell.angle_gamma   90.00
#
_symmetry.space_group_name_H-M   'P 1'
#
loop_
_entity.id
_entity.type
_entity.pdbx_description
1 polymer ?
#
loop_
_entity_poly.entity_id
_entity_poly.type
_entity_poly.pdbx_seq_one_letter_code
_entity_poly.pdbx_strand_id
1 'polypeptide(L)'
;MLITVLASVQANFPDEGSPPRSGAMTTPSERTAAVLRTRTFLMELGNPAACGIPREIASAAESLLRHYPSLSDIELTCAMYPTCWEMPVMRPKPGR
;
A
#
# COMPACT_ATOMS: atom_id res chain seq x y z
N MET A 1 1.13 2.90 -15.13
CA MET A 1 2.48 2.49 -14.67
C MET A 1 2.48 1.67 -13.37
N LEU A 2 1.48 1.78 -12.49
CA LEU A 2 1.38 0.91 -11.29
C LEU A 2 1.10 -0.57 -11.63
N ILE A 3 0.30 -0.83 -12.68
CA ILE A 3 -0.07 -2.18 -13.13
C ILE A 3 1.16 -2.98 -13.64
N THR A 4 2.16 -2.30 -14.21
CA THR A 4 3.34 -2.96 -14.79
C THR A 4 4.36 -3.41 -13.72
N VAL A 5 4.43 -2.71 -12.58
CA VAL A 5 5.35 -3.09 -11.49
C VAL A 5 4.85 -4.34 -10.74
N LEU A 6 3.53 -4.55 -10.66
CA LEU A 6 2.95 -5.71 -9.98
C LEU A 6 3.08 -7.00 -10.78
N ALA A 7 3.04 -6.92 -12.11
CA ALA A 7 3.24 -8.10 -12.97
C ALA A 7 4.64 -8.73 -12.80
N SER A 8 5.64 -7.96 -12.35
CA SER A 8 7.01 -8.45 -12.17
C SER A 8 7.26 -9.16 -10.83
N VAL A 9 6.35 -9.02 -9.85
CA VAL A 9 6.44 -9.72 -8.55
C VAL A 9 5.72 -11.08 -8.57
N GLN A 10 4.93 -11.37 -9.61
CA GLN A 10 4.12 -12.58 -9.73
C GLN A 10 4.90 -13.79 -10.29
N ALA A 11 6.15 -13.62 -10.72
CA ALA A 11 6.89 -14.61 -11.51
C ALA A 11 7.61 -15.70 -10.69
N ASN A 12 7.12 -16.05 -9.49
CA ASN A 12 7.78 -17.03 -8.63
C ASN A 12 6.78 -17.90 -7.84
N PHE A 13 5.94 -18.65 -8.56
CA PHE A 13 5.13 -19.73 -7.98
C PHE A 13 5.68 -21.10 -8.40
N PRO A 14 6.34 -21.86 -7.51
CA PRO A 14 6.45 -23.29 -7.66
C PRO A 14 5.35 -24.00 -6.87
N ASP A 15 4.63 -24.85 -7.60
CA ASP A 15 3.99 -26.12 -7.29
C ASP A 15 3.47 -26.39 -5.85
N GLU A 16 2.16 -26.67 -5.80
CA GLU A 16 1.41 -27.22 -4.67
C GLU A 16 2.07 -28.47 -4.07
N GLY A 17 2.41 -28.45 -2.78
CA GLY A 17 2.65 -29.71 -2.06
C GLY A 17 3.63 -29.74 -0.88
N SER A 18 4.09 -28.62 -0.31
CA SER A 18 4.89 -28.65 0.93
C SER A 18 4.70 -27.40 1.78
N PRO A 19 4.68 -27.51 3.13
CA PRO A 19 4.46 -26.34 3.98
C PRO A 19 5.70 -25.45 3.95
N PRO A 20 5.60 -24.19 3.47
CA PRO A 20 6.74 -23.30 3.44
C PRO A 20 7.03 -22.77 4.85
N ARG A 21 8.32 -22.82 5.21
CA ARG A 21 8.89 -22.32 6.47
C ARG A 21 8.47 -20.86 6.71
N SER A 22 8.24 -20.52 7.98
CA SER A 22 7.84 -19.19 8.50
C SER A 22 8.81 -18.05 8.20
N GLY A 23 8.95 -17.68 6.92
CA GLY A 23 9.44 -16.38 6.43
C GLY A 23 8.29 -15.72 5.70
N ALA A 24 7.55 -14.86 6.41
CA ALA A 24 6.18 -14.45 6.10
C ALA A 24 6.00 -13.83 4.70
N MET A 25 5.22 -14.49 3.85
CA MET A 25 4.56 -13.83 2.72
C MET A 25 3.60 -12.77 3.28
N THR A 26 3.64 -11.56 2.73
CA THR A 26 2.66 -10.52 3.07
C THR A 26 1.28 -10.94 2.55
N THR A 27 0.27 -10.90 3.42
CA THR A 27 -1.11 -11.15 3.04
C THR A 27 -1.64 -10.03 2.13
N PRO A 28 -2.65 -10.29 1.28
CA PRO A 28 -3.31 -9.26 0.47
C PRO A 28 -3.76 -8.05 1.30
N SER A 29 -4.36 -8.31 2.47
CA SER A 29 -4.76 -7.28 3.43
C SER A 29 -3.59 -6.45 3.97
N GLU A 30 -2.47 -7.08 4.34
CA GLU A 30 -1.27 -6.36 4.81
C GLU A 30 -0.65 -5.48 3.74
N ARG A 31 -0.66 -5.95 2.48
CA ARG A 31 -0.16 -5.22 1.33
C ARG A 31 -1.00 -3.97 1.08
N THR A 32 -2.31 -4.10 1.03
CA THR A 32 -3.23 -2.95 0.91
C THR A 32 -3.06 -1.98 2.06
N ALA A 33 -2.95 -2.49 3.31
CA ALA A 33 -2.75 -1.65 4.48
C ALA A 33 -1.42 -0.88 4.42
N ALA A 34 -0.35 -1.48 3.90
CA ALA A 34 0.92 -0.80 3.70
C ALA A 34 0.79 0.35 2.70
N VAL A 35 0.13 0.11 1.56
CA VAL A 35 -0.12 1.15 0.54
C VAL A 35 -0.94 2.31 1.12
N LEU A 36 -2.01 2.01 1.85
CA LEU A 36 -2.84 3.03 2.49
C LEU A 36 -2.04 3.86 3.51
N ARG A 37 -1.25 3.21 4.36
CA ARG A 37 -0.40 3.92 5.34
C ARG A 37 0.64 4.81 4.67
N THR A 38 1.30 4.33 3.62
CA THR A 38 2.26 5.14 2.86
C THR A 38 1.59 6.36 2.26
N ARG A 39 0.38 6.23 1.71
CA ARG A 39 -0.38 7.38 1.20
C ARG A 39 -0.62 8.41 2.30
N THR A 40 -1.11 7.99 3.46
CA THR A 40 -1.34 8.88 4.61
C THR A 40 -0.05 9.58 5.05
N PHE A 41 1.05 8.82 5.16
CA PHE A 41 2.35 9.36 5.53
C PHE A 41 2.85 10.42 4.53
N LEU A 42 2.69 10.18 3.23
CA LEU A 42 3.05 11.16 2.21
C LEU A 42 2.18 12.42 2.29
N MET A 43 0.89 12.30 2.63
CA MET A 43 0.02 13.46 2.86
C MET A 43 0.46 14.28 4.07
N GLU A 44 0.90 13.62 5.16
CA GLU A 44 1.44 14.28 6.34
C GLU A 44 2.77 14.98 6.04
N LEU A 45 3.66 14.33 5.29
CA LEU A 45 4.95 14.89 4.87
C LEU A 45 4.81 16.10 3.93
N GLY A 46 3.85 16.05 3.01
CA GLY A 46 3.56 17.15 2.08
C GLY A 46 2.81 18.31 2.72
N ASN A 47 2.35 18.17 3.97
CA ASN A 47 1.59 19.22 4.63
C ASN A 47 2.49 20.40 5.02
N PRO A 48 2.28 21.62 4.49
CA PRO A 48 3.09 22.78 4.84
C PRO A 48 2.94 23.21 6.31
N ALA A 49 1.90 22.73 7.02
CA ALA A 49 1.72 22.96 8.44
C ALA A 49 2.58 22.00 9.32
N ALA A 50 3.19 20.97 8.75
CA ALA A 50 4.10 20.08 9.47
C ALA A 50 5.42 20.82 9.75
N CYS A 51 5.56 21.37 10.96
CA CYS A 51 6.75 22.09 11.37
C CYS A 51 7.99 21.15 11.36
N GLY A 52 9.09 21.60 10.75
CA GLY A 52 10.37 20.89 10.78
C GLY A 52 10.66 19.98 9.59
N ILE A 53 9.82 19.94 8.56
CA ILE A 53 10.10 19.22 7.32
C ILE A 53 10.78 20.15 6.29
N PRO A 54 11.98 19.80 5.77
CA PRO A 54 12.61 20.53 4.67
C PRO A 54 11.69 20.64 3.45
N ARG A 55 11.72 21.80 2.78
CA ARG A 55 10.85 22.09 1.63
C ARG A 55 11.01 21.08 0.50
N GLU A 56 12.23 20.60 0.29
CA GLU A 56 12.58 19.61 -0.72
C GLU A 56 11.88 18.27 -0.46
N ILE A 57 11.80 17.87 0.81
CA ILE A 57 11.14 16.62 1.22
C ILE A 57 9.62 16.75 1.07
N ALA A 58 9.03 17.87 1.47
CA ALA A 58 7.61 18.13 1.28
C ALA A 58 7.23 18.14 -0.21
N SER A 59 8.03 18.81 -1.05
CA SER A 59 7.82 18.84 -2.50
C SER A 59 7.97 17.46 -3.14
N ALA A 60 8.92 16.64 -2.68
CA ALA A 60 9.06 15.26 -3.13
C ALA A 60 7.84 14.42 -2.75
N ALA A 61 7.32 14.56 -1.52
CA ALA A 61 6.12 13.86 -1.06
C ALA A 61 4.88 14.24 -1.89
N GLU A 62 4.68 15.54 -2.16
CA GLU A 62 3.61 16.01 -3.07
C GLU A 62 3.76 15.42 -4.47
N SER A 63 4.99 15.38 -5.00
CA SER A 63 5.24 14.82 -6.33
C SER A 63 4.92 13.32 -6.40
N LEU A 64 5.27 12.57 -5.35
CA LEU A 64 4.94 11.15 -5.23
C LEU A 64 3.43 10.94 -5.13
N LEU A 65 2.71 11.76 -4.34
CA LEU A 65 1.26 11.67 -4.19
C LEU A 65 0.50 11.82 -5.51
N ARG A 66 0.99 12.65 -6.45
CA ARG A 66 0.37 12.82 -7.78
C ARG A 66 0.31 11.52 -8.59
N HIS A 67 1.20 10.57 -8.31
CA HIS A 67 1.29 9.29 -9.01
C HIS A 67 0.99 8.09 -8.11
N TYR A 68 0.75 8.34 -6.82
CA TYR A 68 0.38 7.32 -5.86
C TYR A 68 -1.10 6.95 -6.03
N PRO A 69 -1.48 5.66 -5.95
CA PRO A 69 -2.87 5.27 -6.11
C PRO A 69 -3.78 6.00 -5.12
N SER A 70 -4.91 6.50 -5.63
CA SER A 70 -5.96 7.07 -4.80
C SER A 70 -6.69 5.96 -4.04
N LEU A 71 -7.52 6.34 -3.05
CA LEU A 71 -8.33 5.35 -2.33
C LEU A 71 -9.22 4.55 -3.29
N SER A 72 -9.85 5.22 -4.25
CA SER A 72 -10.72 4.59 -5.25
C SER A 72 -9.95 3.64 -6.17
N ASP A 73 -8.70 3.97 -6.55
CA ASP A 73 -7.85 3.07 -7.33
C ASP A 73 -7.52 1.79 -6.54
N ILE A 74 -7.30 1.92 -5.23
CA ILE A 74 -7.02 0.79 -4.33
C ILE A 74 -8.26 -0.09 -4.18
N GLU A 75 -9.44 0.51 -3.92
CA GLU A 75 -10.71 -0.20 -3.80
C GLU A 75 -11.04 -0.98 -5.07
N LEU A 76 -10.88 -0.35 -6.24
CA LEU A 76 -11.07 -1.01 -7.53
C LEU A 76 -10.07 -2.16 -7.72
N THR A 77 -8.80 -1.97 -7.33
CA THR A 77 -7.78 -3.02 -7.43
C THR A 77 -8.13 -4.22 -6.54
N CYS A 78 -8.60 -3.99 -5.31
CA CYS A 78 -9.08 -5.05 -4.43
C CYS A 78 -10.27 -5.82 -5.02
N ALA A 79 -11.21 -5.11 -5.65
CA ALA A 79 -12.36 -5.73 -6.30
C ALA A 79 -11.96 -6.59 -7.52
N MET A 80 -10.99 -6.12 -8.31
CA MET A 80 -10.54 -6.80 -9.53
C MET A 80 -9.57 -7.95 -9.27
N TYR A 81 -8.77 -7.86 -8.19
CA TYR A 81 -7.71 -8.83 -7.89
C TYR A 81 -7.73 -9.28 -6.41
N PRO A 82 -8.82 -9.93 -5.94
CA PRO A 82 -9.03 -10.23 -4.51
C PRO A 82 -7.99 -11.20 -3.91
N THR A 83 -7.35 -12.03 -4.74
CA THR A 83 -6.27 -12.91 -4.30
C THR A 83 -4.96 -12.18 -4.03
N CYS A 84 -4.82 -10.95 -4.56
CA CYS A 84 -3.61 -10.14 -4.47
C CYS A 84 -3.82 -8.88 -3.63
N TRP A 85 -5.02 -8.34 -3.58
CA TRP A 85 -5.34 -7.10 -2.89
C TRP A 85 -6.67 -7.27 -2.17
N GLU A 86 -6.65 -7.01 -0.88
CA GLU A 86 -7.85 -7.09 -0.04
C GLU A 86 -7.93 -5.84 0.82
N MET A 87 -9.13 -5.27 0.95
CA MET A 87 -9.31 -4.12 1.84
C MET A 87 -9.09 -4.55 3.28
N PRO A 88 -8.20 -3.88 4.04
CA PRO A 88 -7.95 -4.27 5.42
C PRO A 88 -9.22 -4.04 6.24
N VAL A 89 -9.60 -5.04 7.03
CA VAL A 89 -10.71 -4.90 7.97
C VAL A 89 -10.34 -3.84 9.00
N MET A 90 -10.95 -2.66 8.91
CA MET A 90 -10.82 -1.65 9.95
C MET A 90 -11.48 -2.20 11.22
N ARG A 91 -10.66 -2.67 12.17
CA ARG A 91 -11.19 -2.93 13.51
C ARG A 91 -11.54 -1.58 14.12
N PRO A 92 -12.79 -1.34 14.54
CA PRO A 92 -13.12 -0.11 15.25
C PRO A 92 -12.22 -0.02 16.48
N LYS A 93 -11.52 1.11 16.63
CA LYS A 93 -10.71 1.38 17.81
C LYS A 93 -11.69 1.37 19.00
N PRO A 94 -11.50 0.50 20.03
CA PRO A 94 -12.39 0.54 21.19
C PRO A 94 -12.32 1.95 21.78
N GLY A 95 -13.50 2.59 21.85
CA GLY A 95 -13.65 3.97 22.30
C GLY A 95 -13.00 4.15 23.66
N ARG A 96 -12.30 5.27 23.82
CA ARG A 96 -11.71 5.72 25.08
C ARG A 96 -12.55 6.85 25.64
#